data_AF-A0A2J6XVV6-F1
#
_entry.id   AF-A0A2J6XVV6-F1
#
_cell.length_a   1.000
_cell.length_b   1.000
_cell.length_c   1.000
_cell.angle_alpha   90.00
_cell.angle_beta   90.00
_cell.angle_gamma   90.00
#
_symmetry.space_group_name_H-M   'P 1'
#
loop_
_entity.id
_entity.type
_entity.pdbx_description
1 polymer ?
#
loop_
_entity_poly.entity_id
_entity_poly.type
_entity_poly.pdbx_seq_one_letter_code
_entity_poly.pdbx_strand_id
1 'polypeptide(L)'
;MKRLLLILILLVFSLSGCARTVTSPLKKIVEVSFSFSETLGGEQKNYIAVVFNMNKEPIWENLSTWKNFILFNGDKFYKGVNGDQNLKIDQEKGDINLDNLTEVTYGTYDNGSIRLQIPLINLYENNIEPDQLYINVIFFNVYYDPNTGYYLNKNDDLLMTNSDGILLKLIRGSSVTANDSLKIKNFNAKFY
;
A
#
# COMPACT_ATOMS: atom_id res chain seq x y z
N MET A 1 44.47 -26.98 42.92
CA MET A 1 43.01 -26.74 42.96
C MET A 1 42.60 -25.28 42.67
N LYS A 2 43.25 -24.26 43.26
CA LYS A 2 42.90 -22.82 43.03
C LYS A 2 42.99 -22.34 41.56
N ARG A 3 43.89 -22.90 40.75
CA ARG A 3 44.05 -22.51 39.32
C ARG A 3 42.93 -23.02 38.42
N LEU A 4 42.30 -24.14 38.75
CA LEU A 4 41.22 -24.73 37.95
C LEU A 4 39.92 -23.94 38.07
N LEU A 5 39.66 -23.42 39.29
CA LEU A 5 38.50 -22.59 39.60
C LEU A 5 38.51 -21.26 38.81
N LEU A 6 39.68 -20.64 38.69
CA LEU A 6 39.87 -19.39 37.94
C LEU A 6 39.61 -19.57 36.44
N ILE A 7 40.06 -20.69 35.86
CA ILE A 7 39.82 -21.01 34.45
C ILE A 7 38.32 -21.26 34.19
N LEU A 8 37.64 -21.94 35.12
CA LEU A 8 36.20 -22.21 35.01
C LEU A 8 35.37 -20.92 35.06
N ILE A 9 35.71 -20.00 35.96
CA ILE A 9 35.04 -18.70 36.09
C ILE A 9 35.23 -17.85 34.83
N LEU A 10 36.44 -17.82 34.26
CA LEU A 10 36.74 -17.11 33.01
C LEU A 10 35.99 -17.70 31.80
N LEU A 11 35.79 -19.01 31.76
CA LEU A 11 34.99 -19.70 30.74
C LEU A 11 33.50 -19.36 30.83
N VAL A 12 32.95 -19.26 32.05
CA VAL A 12 31.55 -18.86 32.25
C VAL A 12 31.31 -17.41 31.84
N PHE A 13 32.24 -16.49 32.16
CA PHE A 13 32.13 -15.09 31.75
C PHE A 13 32.29 -14.85 30.23
N SER A 14 33.08 -15.70 29.55
CA SER A 14 33.23 -15.62 28.09
C SER A 14 32.06 -16.23 27.33
N LEU A 15 31.33 -17.18 27.93
CA LEU A 15 30.10 -17.75 27.35
C LEU A 15 28.84 -16.90 27.63
N SER A 16 28.81 -16.12 28.71
CA SER A 16 27.67 -15.25 29.04
C SER A 16 27.60 -13.94 28.23
N GLY A 17 28.64 -13.62 27.45
CA GLY A 17 28.75 -12.36 26.68
C GLY A 17 28.08 -12.34 25.31
N CYS A 18 27.46 -13.44 24.87
CA CYS A 18 26.84 -13.55 23.54
C CYS A 18 25.34 -13.86 23.57
N ALA A 19 24.60 -13.40 24.60
CA ALA A 19 23.18 -13.14 24.42
C ALA A 19 23.01 -11.73 23.84
N ARG A 20 23.52 -11.52 22.61
CA ARG A 20 23.16 -10.33 21.84
C ARG A 20 21.71 -10.56 21.46
N THR A 21 20.78 -9.99 22.24
CA THR A 21 19.38 -9.93 21.87
C THR A 21 19.33 -9.21 20.53
N VAL A 22 19.28 -9.96 19.43
CA VAL A 22 18.90 -9.46 18.13
C VAL A 22 17.40 -9.22 18.26
N THR A 23 17.02 -8.15 18.95
CA THR A 23 15.73 -7.53 18.70
C THR A 23 15.82 -7.08 17.25
N SER A 24 15.43 -7.95 16.32
CA SER A 24 15.13 -7.53 14.97
C SER A 24 14.26 -6.27 15.11
N PRO A 25 14.64 -5.14 14.51
CA PRO A 25 13.80 -3.96 14.57
C PRO A 25 12.40 -4.39 14.14
N LEU A 26 11.43 -4.17 15.03
CA LEU A 26 10.03 -4.46 14.76
C LEU A 26 9.71 -3.89 13.38
N LYS A 27 9.29 -4.76 12.45
CA LYS A 27 8.98 -4.33 11.08
C LYS A 27 7.81 -3.35 11.17
N LYS A 28 8.09 -2.05 11.00
CA LYS A 28 7.09 -0.99 10.88
C LYS A 28 6.27 -1.26 9.62
N ILE A 29 5.07 -1.82 9.77
CA ILE A 29 4.22 -2.26 8.65
C ILE A 29 2.88 -1.54 8.73
N VAL A 30 2.45 -0.98 7.60
CA VAL A 30 1.08 -0.53 7.38
C VAL A 30 0.33 -1.66 6.68
N GLU A 31 -0.68 -2.19 7.34
CA GLU A 31 -1.61 -3.15 6.74
C GLU A 31 -2.87 -2.41 6.29
N VAL A 32 -3.32 -2.69 5.07
CA VAL A 32 -4.60 -2.20 4.54
C VAL A 32 -5.38 -3.40 4.02
N SER A 33 -6.63 -3.57 4.47
CA SER A 33 -7.51 -4.65 4.03
C SER A 33 -8.88 -4.11 3.68
N PHE A 34 -9.48 -4.60 2.61
CA PHE A 34 -10.86 -4.30 2.24
C PHE A 34 -11.39 -5.38 1.28
N SER A 35 -12.71 -5.45 1.17
CA SER A 35 -13.41 -6.38 0.27
C SER A 35 -14.32 -5.61 -0.66
N PHE A 36 -14.60 -6.17 -1.83
CA PHE A 36 -15.62 -5.66 -2.73
C PHE A 36 -16.98 -6.29 -2.40
N SER A 37 -18.06 -5.52 -2.52
CA SER A 37 -19.42 -6.05 -2.35
C SER A 37 -19.83 -6.98 -3.49
N GLU A 38 -19.20 -6.83 -4.65
CA GLU A 38 -19.38 -7.65 -5.83
C GLU A 38 -18.00 -8.01 -6.41
N THR A 39 -17.87 -9.21 -6.96
CA THR A 39 -16.68 -9.56 -7.75
C THR A 39 -16.50 -8.57 -8.89
N LEU A 40 -15.28 -8.08 -9.07
CA LEU A 40 -14.90 -7.21 -10.18
C LEU A 40 -15.01 -8.00 -11.50
N GLY A 41 -16.21 -8.08 -12.05
CA GLY A 41 -16.50 -8.73 -13.31
C GLY A 41 -16.73 -7.69 -14.41
N GLY A 42 -16.02 -7.82 -15.53
CA GLY A 42 -16.26 -7.01 -16.72
C GLY A 42 -15.19 -7.20 -17.79
N GLU A 43 -15.58 -7.06 -19.06
CA GLU A 43 -14.68 -7.11 -20.23
C GLU A 43 -13.69 -5.94 -20.30
N GLN A 44 -13.85 -4.92 -19.44
CA GLN A 44 -12.99 -3.75 -19.35
C GLN A 44 -11.89 -3.95 -18.30
N LYS A 45 -10.65 -3.55 -18.63
CA LYS A 45 -9.53 -3.56 -17.69
C LYS A 45 -9.76 -2.55 -16.57
N ASN A 46 -10.08 -3.07 -15.39
CA ASN A 46 -10.29 -2.31 -14.18
C ASN A 46 -9.03 -2.30 -13.32
N TYR A 47 -8.72 -1.16 -12.74
CA TYR A 47 -7.58 -0.96 -11.85
C TYR A 47 -8.06 -0.45 -10.49
N ILE A 48 -7.33 -0.88 -9.47
CA ILE A 48 -7.50 -0.37 -8.11
C ILE A 48 -6.20 0.25 -7.68
N ALA A 49 -6.23 1.52 -7.29
CA ALA A 49 -5.12 2.16 -6.61
C ALA A 49 -5.44 2.35 -5.13
N VAL A 50 -4.55 1.87 -4.26
CA VAL A 50 -4.51 2.28 -2.86
C VAL A 50 -3.45 3.36 -2.74
N VAL A 51 -3.88 4.59 -2.50
CA VAL A 51 -3.05 5.79 -2.47
C VAL A 51 -2.74 6.16 -1.02
N PHE A 52 -1.48 6.50 -0.77
CA PHE A 52 -0.93 6.87 0.52
C PHE A 52 -0.28 8.24 0.41
N ASN A 53 -0.77 9.19 1.21
CA ASN A 53 -0.23 10.55 1.25
C ASN A 53 0.05 10.99 2.68
N MET A 54 1.14 11.73 2.85
CA MET A 54 1.42 12.49 4.05
C MET A 54 0.50 13.71 4.10
N ASN A 55 -0.25 13.85 5.20
CA ASN A 55 -0.94 15.07 5.62
C ASN A 55 -2.09 15.61 4.75
N LYS A 56 -2.29 15.11 3.52
CA LYS A 56 -3.39 15.55 2.65
C LYS A 56 -4.04 14.38 1.94
N GLU A 57 -5.35 14.48 1.78
CA GLU A 57 -6.12 13.55 0.98
C GLU A 57 -5.68 13.60 -0.50
N PRO A 58 -5.50 12.44 -1.17
CA PRO A 58 -5.24 12.42 -2.61
C PRO A 58 -6.48 12.83 -3.40
N ILE A 59 -6.26 13.55 -4.50
CA ILE A 59 -7.31 14.08 -5.38
C ILE A 59 -7.26 13.30 -6.69
N TRP A 60 -8.38 12.71 -7.12
CA TRP A 60 -8.46 11.94 -8.35
C TRP A 60 -8.13 12.81 -9.58
N GLU A 61 -8.73 13.99 -9.63
CA GLU A 61 -8.61 14.95 -10.72
C GLU A 61 -7.19 15.50 -10.86
N ASN A 62 -6.31 15.23 -9.89
CA ASN A 62 -4.92 15.63 -9.89
C ASN A 62 -3.99 14.51 -9.39
N LEU A 63 -3.60 13.61 -10.29
CA LEU A 63 -2.71 12.48 -10.01
C LEU A 63 -1.35 12.87 -9.42
N SER A 64 -0.88 14.12 -9.61
CA SER A 64 0.38 14.60 -9.00
C SER A 64 0.32 14.66 -7.46
N THR A 65 -0.91 14.62 -6.92
CA THR A 65 -1.16 14.51 -5.48
C THR A 65 -0.92 13.10 -4.96
N TRP A 66 -0.85 12.07 -5.81
CA TRP A 66 -0.62 10.69 -5.39
C TRP A 66 0.87 10.48 -5.17
N LYS A 67 1.32 10.63 -3.93
CA LYS A 67 2.75 10.57 -3.60
C LYS A 67 3.26 9.15 -3.57
N ASN A 68 2.51 8.24 -2.96
CA ASN A 68 2.75 6.81 -3.02
C ASN A 68 1.44 6.11 -3.37
N PHE A 69 1.48 5.09 -4.23
CA PHE A 69 0.31 4.27 -4.48
C PHE A 69 0.70 2.83 -4.80
N ILE A 70 -0.20 1.91 -4.48
CA ILE A 70 -0.15 0.52 -4.89
C ILE A 70 -1.30 0.29 -5.87
N LEU A 71 -0.96 0.02 -7.12
CA LEU A 71 -1.86 -0.31 -8.20
C LEU A 71 -2.05 -1.83 -8.29
N PHE A 72 -3.29 -2.30 -8.34
CA PHE A 72 -3.65 -3.66 -8.69
C PHE A 72 -4.30 -3.65 -10.07
N ASN A 73 -3.77 -4.46 -10.99
CA ASN A 73 -4.25 -4.55 -12.37
C ASN A 73 -5.16 -5.77 -12.64
N GLY A 74 -5.57 -6.48 -11.59
CA GLY A 74 -6.33 -7.74 -11.69
C GLY A 74 -5.49 -9.01 -11.53
N ASP A 75 -4.16 -8.93 -11.64
CA ASP A 75 -3.24 -10.05 -11.47
C ASP A 75 -2.16 -9.74 -10.43
N LYS A 76 -1.50 -8.59 -10.59
CA LYS A 76 -0.32 -8.20 -9.83
C LYS A 76 -0.47 -6.84 -9.18
N PHE A 77 0.36 -6.62 -8.17
CA PHE A 77 0.48 -5.34 -7.49
C PHE A 77 1.74 -4.61 -7.95
N TYR A 78 1.59 -3.31 -8.18
CA TYR A 78 2.65 -2.43 -8.64
C TYR A 78 2.71 -1.20 -7.74
N LYS A 79 3.90 -0.83 -7.30
CA LYS A 79 4.16 0.42 -6.59
C LYS A 79 4.51 1.52 -7.58
N GLY A 80 3.87 2.67 -7.43
CA GLY A 80 4.28 3.91 -8.08
C GLY A 80 4.45 5.06 -7.10
N VAL A 81 5.09 6.12 -7.59
CA VAL A 81 5.31 7.39 -6.90
C VAL A 81 5.02 8.53 -7.85
N ASN A 82 4.39 9.61 -7.38
CA ASN A 82 3.95 10.73 -8.25
C ASN A 82 3.08 10.23 -9.44
N GLY A 83 1.79 10.02 -9.15
CA GLY A 83 0.85 9.39 -10.10
C GLY A 83 0.82 9.98 -11.51
N ASP A 84 1.02 11.29 -11.66
CA ASP A 84 1.06 11.99 -12.95
C ASP A 84 2.19 11.53 -13.89
N GLN A 85 3.32 11.09 -13.32
CA GLN A 85 4.48 10.62 -14.09
C GLN A 85 4.42 9.13 -14.38
N ASN A 86 3.80 8.36 -13.49
CA ASN A 86 3.82 6.90 -13.52
C ASN A 86 2.58 6.28 -14.16
N LEU A 87 1.39 6.87 -14.01
CA LEU A 87 0.14 6.34 -14.58
C LEU A 87 -0.09 6.86 -15.99
N LYS A 88 0.80 6.49 -16.91
CA LYS A 88 0.66 6.81 -18.33
C LYS A 88 -0.11 5.73 -19.06
N ILE A 89 -0.91 6.10 -20.04
CA ILE A 89 -1.63 5.15 -20.90
C ILE A 89 -0.79 4.87 -22.13
N ASP A 90 -0.62 3.59 -22.44
CA ASP A 90 -0.19 3.09 -23.73
C ASP A 90 -1.37 3.22 -24.71
N GLN A 91 -1.31 4.21 -25.59
CA GLN A 91 -2.37 4.50 -26.57
C GLN A 91 -2.55 3.39 -27.61
N GLU A 92 -1.52 2.57 -27.84
CA GLU A 92 -1.61 1.44 -28.79
C GLU A 92 -2.32 0.26 -28.15
N LYS A 93 -2.04 0.00 -26.87
CA LYS A 93 -2.60 -1.14 -26.13
C LYS A 93 -3.92 -0.84 -25.41
N GLY A 94 -4.27 0.43 -25.22
CA GLY A 94 -5.40 0.84 -24.39
C GLY A 94 -5.25 0.36 -22.94
N ASP A 95 -4.05 0.50 -22.37
CA ASP A 95 -3.68 -0.02 -21.06
C ASP A 95 -2.78 0.97 -20.32
N ILE A 96 -2.65 0.84 -19.01
CA ILE A 96 -1.63 1.54 -18.23
C ILE A 96 -0.26 0.97 -18.60
N ASN A 97 0.67 1.85 -18.95
CA ASN A 97 2.07 1.49 -19.09
C ASN A 97 2.65 1.22 -17.68
N LEU A 98 3.01 -0.04 -17.43
CA LEU A 98 3.53 -0.50 -16.14
C LEU A 98 5.06 -0.33 -16.00
N ASP A 99 5.77 0.09 -17.05
CA ASP A 99 7.25 0.17 -17.09
C ASP A 99 7.82 1.16 -16.06
N ASN A 100 7.02 2.17 -15.68
CA ASN A 100 7.39 3.16 -14.66
C ASN A 100 6.97 2.75 -13.25
N LEU A 101 6.41 1.56 -13.08
CA LEU A 101 5.98 1.02 -11.79
C LEU A 101 6.86 -0.15 -11.39
N THR A 102 7.00 -0.36 -10.08
CA THR A 102 7.74 -1.51 -9.53
C THR A 102 6.76 -2.60 -9.12
N GLU A 103 6.84 -3.79 -9.71
CA GLU A 103 6.06 -4.94 -9.23
C GLU A 103 6.42 -5.26 -7.77
N VAL A 104 5.43 -5.50 -6.93
CA VAL A 104 5.61 -5.73 -5.49
C VAL A 104 4.80 -6.92 -5.00
N THR A 105 5.32 -7.58 -3.97
CA THR A 105 4.67 -8.73 -3.30
C THR A 105 4.01 -8.32 -1.98
N TYR A 106 3.62 -7.04 -1.85
CA TYR A 106 2.97 -6.52 -0.62
C TYR A 106 1.50 -6.91 -0.54
N GLY A 107 0.89 -7.38 -1.63
CA GLY A 107 -0.54 -7.59 -1.73
C GLY A 107 -0.94 -9.04 -1.95
N THR A 108 -2.13 -9.37 -1.48
CA THR A 108 -2.87 -10.58 -1.85
C THR A 108 -4.26 -10.19 -2.29
N TYR A 109 -4.78 -10.88 -3.29
CA TYR A 109 -6.16 -10.79 -3.74
C TYR A 109 -6.80 -12.18 -3.65
N ASP A 110 -7.85 -12.31 -2.86
CA ASP A 110 -8.59 -13.57 -2.68
C ASP A 110 -10.09 -13.28 -2.60
N ASN A 111 -10.88 -13.91 -3.48
CA ASN A 111 -12.34 -13.82 -3.51
C ASN A 111 -12.90 -12.39 -3.34
N GLY A 112 -12.39 -11.43 -4.11
CA GLY A 112 -12.83 -10.03 -4.02
C GLY A 112 -12.30 -9.28 -2.80
N SER A 113 -11.33 -9.83 -2.05
CA SER A 113 -10.70 -9.15 -0.92
C SER A 113 -9.24 -8.84 -1.22
N ILE A 114 -8.84 -7.60 -0.95
CA ILE A 114 -7.45 -7.14 -1.03
C ILE A 114 -6.90 -7.00 0.38
N ARG A 115 -5.70 -7.53 0.58
CA ARG A 115 -4.88 -7.26 1.77
C ARG A 115 -3.48 -6.87 1.35
N LEU A 116 -3.05 -5.68 1.77
CA LEU A 116 -1.73 -5.11 1.57
C LEU A 116 -0.96 -5.06 2.89
N GLN A 117 0.30 -5.47 2.90
CA GLN A 117 1.24 -5.35 4.02
C GLN A 117 2.48 -4.61 3.55
N ILE A 118 2.52 -3.31 3.79
CA ILE A 118 3.49 -2.39 3.19
C ILE A 118 4.51 -1.98 4.26
N PRO A 119 5.82 -2.24 4.05
CA PRO A 119 6.85 -1.70 4.92
C PRO A 119 6.80 -0.16 4.92
N LEU A 120 6.79 0.48 6.09
CA LEU A 120 6.60 1.93 6.20
C LEU A 120 7.65 2.73 5.42
N ILE A 121 8.88 2.23 5.33
CA ILE A 121 9.98 2.83 4.53
C ILE A 121 9.59 3.06 3.07
N ASN A 122 8.65 2.27 2.53
CA ASN A 122 8.16 2.43 1.17
C ASN A 122 7.16 3.56 1.00
N LEU A 123 6.70 4.17 2.09
CA LEU A 123 5.73 5.25 2.11
C LEU A 123 6.36 6.59 2.54
N TYR A 124 7.69 6.65 2.63
CA TYR A 124 8.39 7.89 2.97
C TYR A 124 8.31 8.85 1.79
N GLU A 125 7.96 10.10 2.06
CA GLU A 125 8.03 11.17 1.08
C GLU A 125 9.31 11.98 1.33
N ASN A 126 10.14 12.15 0.30
CA ASN A 126 11.42 12.85 0.43
C ASN A 126 12.34 12.31 1.55
N ASN A 127 12.32 10.99 1.78
CA ASN A 127 13.03 10.29 2.86
C ASN A 127 12.59 10.66 4.29
N ILE A 128 11.39 11.25 4.44
CA ILE A 128 10.82 11.61 5.74
C ILE A 128 9.84 10.53 6.17
N GLU A 129 9.99 10.03 7.40
CA GLU A 129 9.05 9.09 8.00
C GLU A 129 7.74 9.81 8.31
N PRO A 130 6.58 9.29 7.87
CA PRO A 130 5.30 9.91 8.16
C PRO A 130 4.83 9.69 9.60
N ASP A 131 4.21 10.72 10.17
CA ASP A 131 3.53 10.70 11.47
C ASP A 131 2.10 10.14 11.34
N GLN A 132 1.51 10.34 10.15
CA GLN A 132 0.15 9.97 9.79
C GLN A 132 0.06 9.77 8.28
N LEU A 133 -0.88 8.92 7.85
CA LEU A 133 -1.14 8.64 6.44
C LEU A 133 -2.63 8.81 6.13
N TYR A 134 -2.93 9.57 5.09
CA TYR A 134 -4.21 9.48 4.40
C TYR A 134 -4.16 8.30 3.44
N ILE A 135 -5.12 7.39 3.57
CA ILE A 135 -5.22 6.18 2.76
C ILE A 135 -6.54 6.23 2.00
N ASN A 136 -6.45 6.13 0.68
CA ASN A 136 -7.61 6.20 -0.21
C ASN A 136 -7.60 5.03 -1.20
N VAL A 137 -8.77 4.45 -1.45
CA VAL A 137 -8.94 3.38 -2.45
C VAL A 137 -9.71 3.96 -3.62
N ILE A 138 -9.11 3.85 -4.80
CA ILE A 138 -9.60 4.49 -6.02
C ILE A 138 -9.76 3.41 -7.07
N PHE A 139 -10.95 3.35 -7.66
CA PHE A 139 -11.30 2.44 -8.74
C PHE A 139 -11.39 3.22 -10.05
N PHE A 140 -10.75 2.71 -11.10
CA PHE A 140 -10.74 3.36 -12.41
C PHE A 140 -10.47 2.35 -13.52
N ASN A 141 -10.78 2.73 -14.76
CA ASN A 141 -10.53 1.95 -15.95
C ASN A 141 -9.84 2.80 -17.02
N VAL A 142 -9.29 2.14 -18.03
CA VAL A 142 -8.89 2.79 -19.28
C VAL A 142 -10.10 2.74 -20.22
N TYR A 143 -10.58 3.90 -20.64
CA TYR A 143 -11.72 4.05 -21.53
C TYR A 143 -11.28 4.62 -22.88
N TYR A 144 -11.97 4.25 -23.96
CA TYR A 144 -11.70 4.75 -25.31
C TYR A 144 -12.80 5.72 -25.76
N ASP A 145 -12.40 6.95 -26.12
CA ASP A 145 -13.24 7.88 -26.88
C ASP A 145 -12.67 8.09 -28.28
N PRO A 146 -13.49 8.06 -29.34
CA PRO A 146 -13.02 8.24 -30.72
C PRO A 146 -12.32 9.57 -31.01
N ASN A 147 -12.57 10.62 -30.21
CA ASN A 147 -12.03 11.96 -30.42
C ASN A 147 -10.76 12.22 -29.60
N THR A 148 -10.63 11.61 -28.42
CA THR A 148 -9.52 11.86 -27.49
C THR A 148 -8.59 10.67 -27.30
N GLY A 149 -8.94 9.49 -27.82
CA GLY A 149 -8.18 8.25 -27.65
C GLY A 149 -8.46 7.59 -26.32
N TYR A 150 -7.48 6.85 -25.80
CA TYR A 150 -7.60 6.19 -24.51
C TYR A 150 -7.27 7.17 -23.36
N TYR A 151 -8.13 7.20 -22.34
CA TYR A 151 -7.92 8.01 -21.14
C TYR A 151 -8.34 7.27 -19.87
N LEU A 152 -7.85 7.74 -18.72
CA LEU A 152 -8.24 7.19 -17.42
C LEU A 152 -9.62 7.72 -17.11
N ASN A 153 -10.56 6.80 -16.95
CA ASN A 153 -11.89 7.14 -16.52
C ASN A 153 -12.09 6.69 -15.08
N LYS A 154 -12.54 7.62 -14.24
CA LYS A 154 -13.10 7.25 -12.95
C LYS A 154 -14.43 6.63 -13.28
N ASN A 155 -14.61 5.33 -13.04
CA ASN A 155 -15.93 4.77 -13.24
C ASN A 155 -16.88 5.38 -12.20
N ASP A 156 -17.63 6.40 -12.62
CA ASP A 156 -18.53 7.15 -11.73
C ASP A 156 -19.70 6.26 -11.25
N ASP A 157 -20.11 5.26 -12.04
CA ASP A 157 -21.06 4.20 -11.67
C ASP A 157 -20.46 3.13 -10.72
N LEU A 158 -19.14 3.16 -10.50
CA LEU A 158 -18.41 2.36 -9.51
C LEU A 158 -17.89 3.19 -8.34
N LEU A 159 -18.32 4.45 -8.24
CA LEU A 159 -18.06 5.26 -7.05
C LEU A 159 -18.72 4.62 -5.84
N MET A 160 -17.88 4.14 -4.94
CA MET A 160 -17.59 5.01 -3.80
C MET A 160 -16.09 4.95 -3.56
N THR A 161 -15.41 6.06 -3.85
CA THR A 161 -14.37 6.54 -2.94
C THR A 161 -14.93 6.39 -1.52
N ASN A 162 -14.13 6.02 -0.54
CA ASN A 162 -14.33 6.74 0.72
C ASN A 162 -14.12 8.21 0.32
N SER A 163 -15.20 8.96 0.12
CA SER A 163 -15.12 10.36 -0.35
C SER A 163 -14.23 11.21 0.55
N ASP A 164 -13.96 10.70 1.75
CA ASP A 164 -12.98 11.18 2.69
C ASP A 164 -12.02 10.00 2.97
N GLY A 165 -10.85 10.00 2.35
CA GLY A 165 -9.79 9.06 2.65
C GLY A 165 -9.57 8.93 4.16
N ILE A 166 -9.23 7.74 4.63
CA ILE A 166 -9.08 7.52 6.07
C ILE A 166 -7.72 7.99 6.56
N LEU A 167 -7.72 8.66 7.70
CA LEU A 167 -6.49 9.10 8.36
C LEU A 167 -6.03 8.05 9.39
N LEU A 168 -4.91 7.39 9.11
CA LEU A 168 -4.22 6.50 10.05
C LEU A 168 -3.09 7.25 10.75
N LYS A 169 -3.16 7.41 12.07
CA LYS A 169 -2.03 7.89 12.88
C LYS A 169 -1.01 6.77 13.05
N LEU A 170 0.28 7.02 12.85
CA LEU A 170 1.33 5.98 12.90
C LEU A 170 1.86 5.77 14.31
N ILE A 171 0.93 5.46 15.21
CA ILE A 171 1.20 5.04 16.58
C ILE A 171 1.04 3.53 16.62
N ARG A 172 2.03 2.81 17.15
CA ARG A 172 2.03 1.34 17.14
C ARG A 172 0.72 0.76 17.71
N GLY A 173 0.14 -0.20 17.01
CA GLY A 173 -1.12 -0.83 17.37
C GLY A 173 -2.36 -0.02 17.02
N SER A 174 -2.20 1.16 16.39
CA SER A 174 -3.32 1.93 15.88
C SER A 174 -4.03 1.18 14.75
N SER A 175 -5.34 1.37 14.71
CA SER A 175 -6.19 0.88 13.65
C SER A 175 -7.30 1.87 13.37
N VAL A 176 -7.70 1.98 12.10
CA VAL A 176 -8.87 2.75 11.69
C VAL A 176 -9.68 1.91 10.71
N THR A 177 -10.99 1.91 10.92
CA THR A 177 -11.97 1.28 10.04
C THR A 177 -12.79 2.37 9.38
N ALA A 178 -13.05 2.24 8.08
CA ALA A 178 -14.00 3.13 7.41
C ALA A 178 -15.40 2.53 7.48
N ASN A 179 -16.42 3.37 7.33
CA ASN A 179 -17.76 2.86 7.08
C ASN A 179 -17.80 2.15 5.73
N ASP A 180 -18.61 1.11 5.67
CA ASP A 180 -18.89 0.44 4.41
C ASP A 180 -19.46 1.42 3.38
N SER A 181 -19.02 1.27 2.14
CA SER A 181 -19.56 1.95 0.99
C SER A 181 -20.43 0.98 0.17
N LEU A 182 -21.06 1.45 -0.92
CA LEU A 182 -21.84 0.56 -1.80
C LEU A 182 -21.00 -0.58 -2.37
N LYS A 183 -19.71 -0.32 -2.66
CA LYS A 183 -18.81 -1.25 -3.34
C LYS A 183 -17.61 -1.73 -2.53
N ILE A 184 -17.18 -0.99 -1.52
CA ILE A 184 -16.08 -1.37 -0.62
C ILE A 184 -16.67 -1.70 0.75
N LYS A 185 -16.30 -2.86 1.28
CA LYS A 185 -16.73 -3.38 2.58
C LYS A 185 -15.51 -3.67 3.44
N ASN A 186 -15.70 -3.63 4.75
CA ASN A 186 -14.72 -4.05 5.74
C ASN A 186 -13.36 -3.34 5.57
N PHE A 187 -13.36 -2.08 5.16
CA PHE A 187 -12.13 -1.33 5.01
C PHE A 187 -11.49 -1.14 6.39
N ASN A 188 -10.22 -1.54 6.52
CA ASN A 188 -9.45 -1.45 7.74
C ASN A 188 -7.97 -1.16 7.42
N ALA A 189 -7.37 -0.22 8.14
CA ALA A 189 -5.95 0.05 8.10
C ALA A 189 -5.33 -0.04 9.50
N LYS A 190 -4.15 -0.65 9.60
CA LYS A 190 -3.46 -0.92 10.87
C LYS A 190 -1.97 -0.60 10.76
N PHE A 191 -1.38 -0.17 11.87
CA PHE A 191 0.08 0.02 11.99
C PHE A 191 0.67 -0.85 13.08
N TYR A 192 1.71 -1.62 12.74
CA TYR A 192 2.37 -2.62 13.61
C TYR A 192 3.78 -2.23 14.05
#